data_AF-A0A3F3H6H2-F1
#
_entry.id   AF-A0A3F3H6H2-F1
#
_cell.length_a   1.000
_cell.length_b   1.000
_cell.length_c   1.000
_cell.angle_alpha   90.00
_cell.angle_beta   90.00
_cell.angle_gamma   90.00
#
_symmetry.space_group_name_H-M   'P 1'
#
loop_
_entity.id
_entity.type
_entity.pdbx_description
1 polymer ?
#
loop_
_entity_poly.entity_id
_entity_poly.type
_entity_poly.pdbx_seq_one_letter_code
_entity_poly.pdbx_strand_id
1 'polypeptide(L)'
;TGGTNQEVKGQIIVDKSGAQSGKNMINGNYTLAGNEFDIFDEQNNLVDHVTTDASGKAYSKTDLKLGKYTVVETKASQGFVKSATPQKVDLSYVGQEVPVVFDTAYETNQEVKGGITIQKTGAETGTKMWNDNYSLAGNVFKIHKDTINGEVVDEVTTDANGYAKTREDLPLGHYVVEEAQASKGFVKTFKPQDVDITYQGQNVPIVLSLTGGTNQEVKGKIVIDKSGSESKKTPWNTNYSLAGNVFDIHQDNALGKVVAQITTDANGHAETDANLPLGDYYVTESKASQGYVKSFTPQKVTLKYAGQEAALVADMAAGTNQEVTGSTSVIKQDKQTGDNSQGRATFSGAEYTLYHADGTPVKWSEPGQPTPEITSGKKVNRDQVTLRIDDDLHEAGVKHL
;
A
#
# COMPACT_ATOMS: atom_id res chain seq x y z
N THR A 1 -29.31 17.69 -90.52
CA THR A 1 -29.15 16.95 -89.25
C THR A 1 -28.60 17.92 -88.23
N GLY A 2 -29.47 18.45 -87.36
CA GLY A 2 -29.05 19.37 -86.29
C GLY A 2 -28.48 18.56 -85.14
N GLY A 3 -27.18 18.25 -85.19
CA GLY A 3 -26.48 17.70 -84.03
C GLY A 3 -26.20 18.83 -83.06
N THR A 4 -26.90 18.87 -81.93
CA THR A 4 -26.50 19.72 -80.81
C THR A 4 -25.27 19.09 -80.16
N ASN A 5 -24.11 19.71 -80.33
CA ASN A 5 -22.90 19.34 -79.61
C ASN A 5 -23.16 19.56 -78.11
N GLN A 6 -23.35 18.49 -77.35
CA GLN A 6 -23.48 18.59 -75.90
C GLN A 6 -22.08 18.80 -75.30
N GLU A 7 -21.94 19.80 -74.45
CA GLU A 7 -20.73 20.01 -73.66
C GLU A 7 -20.53 18.79 -72.75
N VAL A 8 -19.39 18.11 -72.89
CA VAL A 8 -19.01 17.04 -71.96
C VAL A 8 -18.68 17.68 -70.63
N LYS A 9 -19.30 17.18 -69.57
CA LYS A 9 -19.07 17.63 -68.20
C LYS A 9 -18.42 16.52 -67.39
N GLY A 10 -18.08 16.81 -66.14
CA GLY A 10 -17.65 15.78 -65.22
C GLY A 10 -18.18 15.95 -63.81
N GLN A 11 -17.99 14.92 -62.99
CA GLN A 11 -18.36 14.90 -61.58
C GLN A 11 -17.14 14.46 -60.78
N ILE A 12 -16.85 15.16 -59.69
CA ILE A 12 -15.77 14.77 -58.77
C ILE A 12 -16.38 13.91 -57.68
N ILE A 13 -15.71 12.81 -57.38
CA ILE A 13 -16.04 11.91 -56.27
C ILE A 13 -14.98 12.12 -55.18
N VAL A 14 -15.41 12.36 -53.95
CA VAL A 14 -14.54 12.23 -52.78
C VAL A 14 -14.72 10.83 -52.22
N ASP A 15 -13.63 10.08 -52.07
CA ASP A 15 -13.63 8.73 -51.52
C ASP A 15 -12.75 8.68 -50.25
N LYS A 16 -13.41 8.83 -49.10
CA LYS A 16 -12.77 9.03 -47.80
C LYS A 16 -12.56 7.74 -47.03
N SER A 17 -11.36 7.51 -46.50
CA SER A 17 -11.05 6.36 -45.64
C SER A 17 -10.35 6.77 -44.34
N GLY A 18 -10.34 5.86 -43.36
CA GLY A 18 -9.46 5.93 -42.19
C GLY A 18 -8.11 5.27 -42.47
N ALA A 19 -7.03 5.81 -41.92
CA ALA A 19 -5.68 5.30 -42.14
C ALA A 19 -5.49 3.88 -41.59
N GLN A 20 -6.13 3.55 -40.47
CA GLN A 20 -6.09 2.22 -39.87
C GLN A 20 -7.35 1.42 -40.14
N SER A 21 -8.53 2.04 -40.04
CA SER A 21 -9.80 1.34 -40.25
C SER A 21 -10.14 1.10 -41.71
N GLY A 22 -9.48 1.81 -42.62
CA GLY A 22 -9.90 1.85 -44.02
C GLY A 22 -11.36 2.27 -44.11
N LYS A 23 -12.13 1.54 -44.93
CA LYS A 23 -13.58 1.71 -45.09
C LYS A 23 -14.41 0.96 -44.04
N ASN A 24 -13.79 0.06 -43.29
CA ASN A 24 -14.45 -0.80 -42.32
C ASN A 24 -14.10 -0.31 -40.92
N MET A 25 -14.91 0.59 -40.37
CA MET A 25 -14.69 1.20 -39.05
C MET A 25 -14.39 0.11 -38.01
N ILE A 26 -13.24 0.22 -37.32
CA ILE A 26 -12.72 -0.82 -36.41
C ILE A 26 -13.62 -1.01 -35.17
N ASN A 27 -14.41 0.01 -34.85
CA ASN A 27 -15.39 0.02 -33.78
C ASN A 27 -16.53 0.99 -34.12
N GLY A 28 -17.55 1.03 -33.26
CA GLY A 28 -18.67 1.98 -33.39
C GLY A 28 -18.35 3.44 -33.05
N ASN A 29 -17.09 3.78 -32.75
CA ASN A 29 -16.68 5.10 -32.26
C ASN A 29 -16.19 6.02 -33.38
N TYR A 30 -16.06 5.51 -34.61
CA TYR A 30 -15.62 6.27 -35.76
C TYR A 30 -16.74 6.30 -36.83
N THR A 31 -16.87 7.43 -37.53
CA THR A 31 -17.77 7.55 -38.69
C THR A 31 -17.05 8.21 -39.86
N LEU A 32 -17.36 7.80 -41.10
CA LEU A 32 -16.92 8.49 -42.31
C LEU A 32 -17.94 9.51 -42.82
N ALA A 33 -19.12 9.60 -42.21
CA ALA A 33 -20.13 10.60 -42.56
C ALA A 33 -19.80 11.97 -41.97
N GLY A 34 -20.11 13.03 -42.71
CA GLY A 34 -19.99 14.40 -42.21
C GLY A 34 -18.60 15.02 -42.31
N ASN A 35 -17.68 14.41 -43.08
CA ASN A 35 -16.49 15.12 -43.53
C ASN A 35 -16.92 16.14 -44.58
N GLU A 36 -16.41 17.36 -44.50
CA GLU A 36 -16.76 18.46 -45.41
C GLU A 36 -15.55 18.82 -46.27
N PHE A 37 -15.79 19.02 -47.56
CA PHE A 37 -14.76 19.34 -48.55
C PHE A 37 -15.19 20.51 -49.43
N ASP A 38 -14.26 21.41 -49.67
CA ASP A 38 -14.39 22.47 -50.67
C ASP A 38 -13.67 22.05 -51.95
N ILE A 39 -14.30 22.27 -53.10
CA ILE A 39 -13.73 22.00 -54.43
C ILE A 39 -13.42 23.33 -55.10
N PHE A 40 -12.17 23.52 -55.50
CA PHE A 40 -11.68 24.72 -56.18
C PHE A 40 -11.28 24.42 -57.62
N ASP A 41 -11.56 25.33 -58.54
CA ASP A 41 -11.04 25.27 -59.91
C ASP A 41 -9.54 25.68 -60.00
N GLU A 42 -8.95 25.61 -61.19
CA GLU A 42 -7.54 25.99 -61.43
C GLU A 42 -7.27 27.50 -61.19
N GLN A 43 -8.31 28.33 -61.11
CA GLN A 43 -8.23 29.75 -60.77
C GLN A 43 -8.46 30.01 -59.27
N ASN A 44 -8.55 28.97 -58.44
CA ASN A 44 -8.83 29.00 -57.01
C ASN A 44 -10.23 29.57 -56.65
N ASN A 45 -11.21 29.49 -57.55
CA ASN A 45 -12.60 29.81 -57.20
C ASN A 45 -13.24 28.59 -56.55
N LEU A 46 -13.98 28.78 -55.46
CA LEU A 46 -14.81 27.74 -54.86
C LEU A 46 -15.97 27.41 -55.82
N VAL A 47 -15.99 26.18 -56.32
CA VAL A 47 -17.02 25.72 -57.27
C VAL A 47 -18.04 24.79 -56.65
N ASP A 48 -17.71 24.12 -55.56
CA ASP A 48 -18.66 23.27 -54.82
C ASP A 48 -18.21 23.02 -53.36
N HIS A 49 -19.16 22.60 -52.52
CA HIS A 49 -18.93 22.15 -51.16
C HIS A 49 -19.71 20.85 -50.93
N VAL A 50 -19.02 19.77 -50.58
CA VAL A 50 -19.61 18.43 -50.47
C VAL A 50 -19.40 17.84 -49.09
N THR A 51 -20.32 16.96 -48.69
CA THR A 51 -20.27 16.27 -47.40
C THR A 51 -20.36 14.77 -47.62
N THR A 52 -19.49 14.01 -46.97
CA THR A 52 -19.47 12.55 -47.12
C THR A 52 -20.66 11.88 -46.44
N ASP A 53 -21.18 10.83 -47.06
CA ASP A 53 -22.16 9.92 -46.51
C ASP A 53 -21.53 8.85 -45.59
N ALA A 54 -22.33 7.91 -45.09
CA ALA A 54 -21.88 6.83 -44.22
C ALA A 54 -20.87 5.86 -44.88
N SER A 55 -20.81 5.80 -46.21
CA SER A 55 -19.79 5.03 -46.95
C SER A 55 -18.47 5.80 -47.11
N GLY A 56 -18.43 7.05 -46.63
CA GLY A 56 -17.32 7.97 -46.81
C GLY A 56 -17.26 8.52 -48.24
N LYS A 57 -18.37 8.52 -48.99
CA LYS A 57 -18.40 9.06 -50.34
C LYS A 57 -19.14 10.39 -50.40
N ALA A 58 -18.66 11.30 -51.23
CA ALA A 58 -19.38 12.50 -51.61
C ALA A 58 -19.24 12.71 -53.11
N TYR A 59 -20.25 13.33 -53.73
CA TYR A 59 -20.25 13.66 -55.16
C TYR A 59 -20.46 15.17 -55.29
N SER A 60 -19.83 15.80 -56.27
CA SER A 60 -20.17 17.19 -56.60
C SER A 60 -21.67 17.30 -56.90
N LYS A 61 -22.31 18.31 -56.29
CA LYS A 61 -23.75 18.56 -56.35
C LYS A 61 -24.20 18.97 -57.75
N THR A 62 -23.28 19.53 -58.52
CA THR A 62 -23.49 19.92 -59.92
C THR A 62 -22.43 19.29 -60.81
N ASP A 63 -22.78 19.15 -62.09
CA ASP A 63 -21.82 18.81 -63.13
C ASP A 63 -20.83 19.97 -63.31
N LEU A 64 -19.54 19.64 -63.28
CA LEU A 64 -18.42 20.56 -63.44
C LEU A 64 -17.91 20.54 -64.88
N LYS A 65 -17.22 21.61 -65.27
CA LYS A 65 -16.54 21.66 -66.58
C LYS A 65 -15.34 20.70 -66.58
N LEU A 66 -14.89 20.32 -67.77
CA LEU A 66 -13.60 19.65 -67.90
C LEU A 66 -12.48 20.60 -67.47
N GLY A 67 -11.50 20.09 -66.74
CA GLY A 67 -10.43 20.88 -66.16
C GLY A 67 -9.83 20.27 -64.90
N LYS A 68 -8.85 20.98 -64.33
CA LYS A 68 -8.16 20.59 -63.09
C LYS A 68 -8.82 21.24 -61.89
N TYR A 69 -8.94 20.47 -60.82
CA TYR A 69 -9.55 20.91 -59.58
C TYR A 69 -8.68 20.52 -58.37
N THR A 70 -8.84 21.28 -57.29
CA THR A 70 -8.25 21.00 -55.99
C THR A 70 -9.37 20.75 -54.98
N VAL A 71 -9.35 19.60 -54.32
CA VAL A 71 -10.27 19.24 -53.26
C VAL A 71 -9.57 19.47 -51.91
N VAL A 72 -10.20 20.21 -51.01
CA VAL A 72 -9.63 20.59 -49.71
C VAL A 72 -10.58 20.15 -48.60
N GLU A 73 -10.10 19.33 -47.66
CA GLU A 73 -10.87 19.00 -46.46
C GLU A 73 -11.01 20.23 -45.54
N THR A 74 -12.24 20.65 -45.29
CA THR A 74 -12.54 21.78 -44.40
C THR A 74 -12.89 21.32 -42.99
N LYS A 75 -13.46 20.12 -42.86
CA LYS A 75 -13.82 19.50 -41.59
C LYS A 75 -13.75 17.97 -41.66
N ALA A 76 -13.12 17.35 -40.67
CA ALA A 76 -13.14 15.91 -40.48
C ALA A 76 -14.33 15.47 -39.63
N SER A 77 -14.79 14.25 -39.89
CA SER A 77 -15.79 13.56 -39.09
C SER A 77 -15.28 13.25 -37.68
N GLN A 78 -16.21 12.95 -36.76
CA GLN A 78 -15.84 12.59 -35.39
C GLN A 78 -14.93 11.36 -35.35
N GLY A 79 -13.90 11.46 -34.51
CA GLY A 79 -12.90 10.41 -34.35
C GLY A 79 -11.72 10.48 -35.33
N PHE A 80 -11.65 11.50 -36.20
CA PHE A 80 -10.53 11.69 -37.13
C PHE A 80 -9.85 13.04 -36.96
N VAL A 81 -8.54 13.06 -37.23
CA VAL A 81 -7.75 14.27 -37.36
C VAL A 81 -7.96 14.85 -38.76
N LYS A 82 -8.22 16.15 -38.86
CA LYS A 82 -8.38 16.79 -40.17
C LYS A 82 -7.08 16.76 -40.95
N SER A 83 -7.14 16.30 -42.20
CA SER A 83 -6.05 16.40 -43.16
C SER A 83 -5.85 17.86 -43.59
N ALA A 84 -4.59 18.28 -43.69
CA ALA A 84 -4.24 19.57 -44.28
C ALA A 84 -3.75 19.44 -45.74
N THR A 85 -3.80 18.23 -46.31
CA THR A 85 -3.28 17.93 -47.65
C THR A 85 -4.40 17.99 -48.68
N PRO A 86 -4.39 18.96 -49.62
CA PRO A 86 -5.35 18.99 -50.71
C PRO A 86 -5.10 17.88 -51.73
N GLN A 87 -6.16 17.34 -52.32
CA GLN A 87 -6.08 16.40 -53.44
C GLN A 87 -6.32 17.10 -54.77
N LYS A 88 -5.67 16.62 -55.82
CA LYS A 88 -5.86 17.13 -57.18
C LYS A 88 -6.59 16.10 -58.02
N VAL A 89 -7.54 16.58 -58.81
CA VAL A 89 -8.31 15.75 -59.75
C VAL A 89 -8.34 16.44 -61.11
N ASP A 90 -8.44 15.66 -62.18
CA ASP A 90 -8.42 16.11 -63.57
C ASP A 90 -9.60 15.50 -64.33
N LEU A 91 -10.62 16.32 -64.56
CA LEU A 91 -11.75 15.97 -65.42
C LEU A 91 -11.34 16.18 -66.88
N SER A 92 -10.69 15.17 -67.45
CA SER A 92 -10.20 15.19 -68.83
C SER A 92 -11.16 14.50 -69.79
N TYR A 93 -11.16 14.92 -71.05
CA TYR A 93 -12.00 14.33 -72.08
C TYR A 93 -11.62 12.87 -72.38
N VAL A 94 -12.59 11.95 -72.34
CA VAL A 94 -12.35 10.50 -72.55
C VAL A 94 -13.03 9.90 -73.77
N GLY A 95 -13.83 10.67 -74.52
CA GLY A 95 -14.46 10.21 -75.77
C GLY A 95 -15.81 10.86 -76.07
N GLN A 96 -16.25 10.74 -77.33
CA GLN A 96 -17.47 11.39 -77.84
C GLN A 96 -18.76 10.74 -77.32
N GLU A 97 -18.69 9.51 -76.83
CA GLU A 97 -19.84 8.74 -76.33
C GLU A 97 -19.99 8.80 -74.80
N VAL A 98 -19.08 9.48 -74.09
CA VAL A 98 -19.11 9.60 -72.63
C VAL A 98 -19.68 10.97 -72.24
N PRO A 99 -20.94 11.05 -71.79
CA PRO A 99 -21.58 12.33 -71.49
C PRO A 99 -21.07 12.97 -70.19
N VAL A 100 -20.57 12.17 -69.24
CA VAL A 100 -20.04 12.61 -67.95
C VAL A 100 -18.75 11.85 -67.62
N VAL A 101 -17.69 12.60 -67.33
CA VAL A 101 -16.41 12.07 -66.86
C VAL A 101 -16.37 12.07 -65.34
N PHE A 102 -15.76 11.06 -64.73
CA PHE A 102 -15.55 11.01 -63.29
C PHE A 102 -14.06 10.98 -62.99
N ASP A 103 -13.67 11.71 -61.95
CA ASP A 103 -12.37 11.51 -61.30
C ASP A 103 -12.56 11.52 -59.78
N THR A 104 -11.67 10.84 -59.06
CA THR A 104 -11.82 10.57 -57.63
C THR A 104 -10.68 11.17 -56.82
N ALA A 105 -11.02 12.02 -55.86
CA ALA A 105 -10.13 12.45 -54.79
C ALA A 105 -10.15 11.39 -53.68
N TYR A 106 -9.07 10.63 -53.57
CA TYR A 106 -8.89 9.67 -52.48
C TYR A 106 -8.31 10.39 -51.26
N GLU A 107 -9.06 10.35 -50.15
CA GLU A 107 -8.72 11.07 -48.93
C GLU A 107 -8.57 10.09 -47.77
N THR A 108 -7.57 10.32 -46.93
CA THR A 108 -7.28 9.45 -45.78
C THR A 108 -6.98 10.29 -44.56
N ASN A 109 -7.72 10.08 -43.47
CA ASN A 109 -7.44 10.76 -42.19
C ASN A 109 -6.94 9.76 -41.17
N GLN A 110 -6.06 10.24 -40.30
CA GLN A 110 -5.65 9.51 -39.13
C GLN A 110 -6.79 9.49 -38.11
N GLU A 111 -7.07 8.33 -37.54
CA GLU A 111 -7.94 8.18 -36.39
C GLU A 111 -7.34 8.94 -35.19
N VAL A 112 -8.20 9.58 -34.40
CA VAL A 112 -7.80 10.05 -33.08
C VAL A 112 -7.57 8.84 -32.19
N LYS A 113 -6.45 8.88 -31.48
CA LYS A 113 -6.02 7.88 -30.50
C LYS A 113 -6.00 8.51 -29.12
N GLY A 114 -5.67 7.72 -28.12
CA GLY A 114 -5.47 8.23 -26.80
C GLY A 114 -4.62 7.34 -25.92
N GLY A 115 -4.47 7.81 -24.70
CA GLY A 115 -3.81 7.10 -23.62
C GLY A 115 -4.47 7.41 -22.28
N ILE A 116 -4.21 6.55 -21.31
CA ILE A 116 -4.71 6.67 -19.96
C ILE A 116 -3.50 6.88 -19.04
N THR A 117 -3.55 7.95 -18.25
CA THR A 117 -2.66 8.14 -17.10
C THR A 117 -3.38 7.68 -15.85
N ILE A 118 -2.72 6.87 -15.03
CA ILE A 118 -3.21 6.41 -13.74
C ILE A 118 -2.37 7.07 -12.67
N GLN A 119 -3.02 7.74 -11.71
CA GLN A 119 -2.37 8.25 -10.51
C GLN A 119 -2.77 7.41 -9.30
N LYS A 120 -1.78 6.79 -8.68
CA LYS A 120 -1.94 5.95 -7.51
C LYS A 120 -1.39 6.63 -6.26
N THR A 121 -2.16 6.62 -5.19
CA THR A 121 -1.75 7.16 -3.89
C THR A 121 -2.01 6.15 -2.75
N GLY A 122 -1.47 6.43 -1.57
CA GLY A 122 -1.87 5.76 -0.34
C GLY A 122 -3.16 6.37 0.23
N ALA A 123 -3.99 5.56 0.86
CA ALA A 123 -5.26 5.99 1.44
C ALA A 123 -5.07 7.03 2.56
N GLU A 124 -4.01 6.87 3.37
CA GLU A 124 -3.68 7.80 4.46
C GLU A 124 -2.48 8.68 4.14
N THR A 125 -1.47 8.12 3.48
CA THR A 125 -0.21 8.80 3.16
C THR A 125 -0.31 9.72 1.95
N GLY A 126 -1.33 9.57 1.11
CA GLY A 126 -1.44 10.28 -0.16
C GLY A 126 -0.21 10.00 -1.03
N THR A 127 0.51 11.05 -1.43
CA THR A 127 1.75 10.95 -2.21
C THR A 127 3.01 10.88 -1.35
N LYS A 128 2.90 11.04 -0.03
CA LYS A 128 4.05 11.12 0.89
C LYS A 128 4.09 9.93 1.83
N MET A 129 4.84 8.91 1.44
CA MET A 129 5.01 7.68 2.22
C MET A 129 5.55 7.99 3.63
N TRP A 130 5.09 7.22 4.63
CA TRP A 130 5.57 7.39 6.01
C TRP A 130 7.06 7.08 6.15
N ASN A 131 7.56 6.09 5.41
CA ASN A 131 8.96 5.66 5.38
C ASN A 131 9.21 4.72 4.17
N ASP A 132 10.44 4.23 4.01
CA ASP A 132 10.89 3.38 2.89
C ASP A 132 10.32 1.93 2.89
N ASN A 133 9.49 1.59 3.88
CA ASN A 133 8.73 0.34 3.86
C ASN A 133 7.49 0.42 2.96
N TYR A 134 7.14 1.62 2.49
CA TYR A 134 6.04 1.88 1.58
C TYR A 134 6.58 2.47 0.28
N SER A 135 6.00 2.07 -0.85
CA SER A 135 6.35 2.64 -2.15
C SER A 135 5.10 2.78 -3.01
N LEU A 136 5.01 3.86 -3.79
CA LEU A 136 4.02 3.98 -4.85
C LEU A 136 4.48 3.34 -6.17
N ALA A 137 5.75 2.96 -6.30
CA ALA A 137 6.28 2.26 -7.46
C ALA A 137 5.91 0.78 -7.43
N GLY A 138 5.68 0.19 -8.61
CA GLY A 138 5.48 -1.25 -8.74
C GLY A 138 4.04 -1.74 -8.53
N ASN A 139 3.04 -0.83 -8.52
CA ASN A 139 1.66 -1.24 -8.72
C ASN A 139 1.50 -1.61 -10.20
N VAL A 140 0.94 -2.77 -10.50
CA VAL A 140 0.71 -3.24 -11.87
C VAL A 140 -0.77 -3.11 -12.18
N PHE A 141 -1.10 -2.43 -13.27
CA PHE A 141 -2.46 -2.22 -13.75
C PHE A 141 -2.66 -2.88 -15.11
N LYS A 142 -3.81 -3.52 -15.28
CA LYS A 142 -4.30 -4.01 -16.57
C LYS A 142 -5.41 -3.11 -17.07
N ILE A 143 -5.37 -2.80 -18.36
CA ILE A 143 -6.35 -1.95 -19.02
C ILE A 143 -7.23 -2.83 -19.87
N HIS A 144 -8.49 -2.97 -19.47
CA HIS A 144 -9.46 -3.80 -20.16
C HIS A 144 -10.33 -2.94 -21.07
N LYS A 145 -10.59 -3.42 -22.27
CA LYS A 145 -11.52 -2.78 -23.21
C LYS A 145 -12.97 -3.07 -22.83
N ASP A 146 -13.80 -2.04 -22.79
CA ASP A 146 -15.26 -2.04 -22.56
C ASP A 146 -15.75 -2.60 -21.20
N THR A 147 -15.17 -3.66 -20.65
CA THR A 147 -15.57 -4.22 -19.34
C THR A 147 -14.37 -4.84 -18.64
N ILE A 148 -14.46 -5.08 -17.33
CA ILE A 148 -13.40 -5.75 -16.55
C ILE A 148 -13.03 -7.16 -17.06
N ASN A 149 -13.94 -7.84 -17.75
CA ASN A 149 -13.69 -9.16 -18.35
C ASN A 149 -13.33 -9.06 -19.84
N GLY A 150 -13.20 -7.85 -20.37
CA GLY A 150 -12.82 -7.59 -21.75
C GLY A 150 -11.33 -7.85 -22.01
N GLU A 151 -10.94 -7.68 -23.26
CA GLU A 151 -9.56 -7.81 -23.72
C GLU A 151 -8.62 -6.87 -22.96
N VAL A 152 -7.51 -7.40 -22.47
CA VAL A 152 -6.42 -6.59 -21.89
C VAL A 152 -5.63 -5.97 -23.04
N VAL A 153 -5.76 -4.65 -23.20
CA VAL A 153 -5.10 -3.90 -24.28
C VAL A 153 -3.75 -3.32 -23.87
N ASP A 154 -3.51 -3.16 -22.57
CA ASP A 154 -2.22 -2.73 -22.04
C ASP A 154 -2.01 -3.20 -20.60
N GLU A 155 -0.74 -3.29 -20.19
CA GLU A 155 -0.32 -3.55 -18.81
C GLU A 155 0.77 -2.55 -18.43
N VAL A 156 0.53 -1.77 -17.38
CA VAL A 156 1.39 -0.64 -17.01
C VAL A 156 1.76 -0.71 -15.54
N THR A 157 2.95 -0.21 -15.20
CA THR A 157 3.46 -0.21 -13.83
C THR A 157 3.72 1.21 -13.35
N THR A 158 3.36 1.51 -12.10
CA THR A 158 3.58 2.84 -11.53
C THR A 158 5.05 3.12 -11.25
N ASP A 159 5.45 4.38 -11.49
CA ASP A 159 6.74 4.94 -11.11
C ASP A 159 6.79 5.33 -9.61
N ALA A 160 7.93 5.89 -9.18
CA ALA A 160 8.12 6.33 -7.79
C ALA A 160 7.16 7.43 -7.32
N ASN A 161 6.55 8.17 -8.25
CA ASN A 161 5.56 9.21 -7.97
C ASN A 161 4.12 8.66 -8.00
N GLY A 162 3.95 7.35 -8.25
CA GLY A 162 2.66 6.70 -8.35
C GLY A 162 1.97 6.86 -9.70
N TYR A 163 2.68 7.27 -10.75
CA TYR A 163 2.10 7.41 -12.09
C TYR A 163 2.39 6.20 -12.97
N ALA A 164 1.38 5.71 -13.66
CA ALA A 164 1.52 4.79 -14.77
C ALA A 164 0.84 5.38 -16.02
N LYS A 165 1.39 5.11 -17.20
CA LYS A 165 0.84 5.60 -18.47
C LYS A 165 0.78 4.47 -19.48
N THR A 166 -0.35 4.35 -20.16
CA THR A 166 -0.48 3.45 -21.31
C THR A 166 0.30 3.98 -22.50
N ARG A 167 0.40 3.14 -23.54
CA ARG A 167 0.69 3.66 -24.88
C ARG A 167 -0.39 4.68 -25.30
N GLU A 168 -0.01 5.61 -26.17
CA GLU A 168 -0.88 6.66 -26.71
C GLU A 168 -1.52 6.26 -28.05
N ASP A 169 -1.71 4.96 -28.25
CA ASP A 169 -2.28 4.36 -29.46
C ASP A 169 -3.62 3.65 -29.24
N LEU A 170 -4.22 3.82 -28.06
CA LEU A 170 -5.51 3.25 -27.75
C LEU A 170 -6.62 3.92 -28.59
N PRO A 171 -7.53 3.15 -29.21
CA PRO A 171 -8.70 3.70 -29.88
C PRO A 171 -9.57 4.53 -28.92
N LEU A 172 -10.37 5.43 -29.46
CA LEU A 172 -11.45 6.05 -28.70
C LEU A 172 -12.40 4.96 -28.19
N GLY A 173 -12.91 5.12 -26.97
CA GLY A 173 -13.79 4.14 -26.36
C GLY A 173 -13.72 4.13 -24.83
N HIS A 174 -14.40 3.14 -24.27
CA HIS A 174 -14.51 2.91 -22.84
C HIS A 174 -13.54 1.82 -22.39
N TYR A 175 -12.92 2.05 -21.22
CA TYR A 175 -11.93 1.15 -20.64
C TYR A 175 -12.14 0.99 -19.14
N VAL A 176 -11.72 -0.15 -18.61
CA VAL A 176 -11.69 -0.43 -17.18
C VAL A 176 -10.24 -0.67 -16.75
N VAL A 177 -9.78 0.12 -15.78
CA VAL A 177 -8.46 -0.02 -15.16
C VAL A 177 -8.56 -0.93 -13.96
N GLU A 178 -7.92 -2.09 -14.01
CA GLU A 178 -7.83 -3.06 -12.91
C GLU A 178 -6.43 -3.04 -12.29
N GLU A 179 -6.31 -2.98 -10.97
CA GLU A 179 -5.04 -3.28 -10.31
C GLU A 179 -4.82 -4.80 -10.29
N ALA A 180 -3.75 -5.28 -10.91
CA ALA A 180 -3.32 -6.67 -10.85
C ALA A 180 -2.48 -6.94 -9.60
N GLN A 181 -1.60 -6.00 -9.22
CA GLN A 181 -0.67 -6.11 -8.10
C GLN A 181 -0.52 -4.77 -7.39
N ALA A 182 -0.59 -4.78 -6.06
CA ALA A 182 -0.28 -3.62 -5.23
C ALA A 182 1.22 -3.55 -4.92
N SER A 183 1.73 -2.32 -4.78
CA SER A 183 3.12 -2.08 -4.42
C SER A 183 3.46 -2.45 -2.97
N LYS A 184 4.76 -2.50 -2.66
CA LYS A 184 5.28 -2.78 -1.31
C LYS A 184 4.65 -1.85 -0.28
N GLY A 185 4.18 -2.44 0.83
CA GLY A 185 3.62 -1.73 1.97
C GLY A 185 2.11 -1.48 1.89
N PHE A 186 1.44 -1.96 0.85
CA PHE A 186 0.02 -1.71 0.62
C PHE A 186 -0.80 -2.99 0.47
N VAL A 187 -2.03 -2.96 0.95
CA VAL A 187 -3.04 -3.98 0.67
C VAL A 187 -3.66 -3.68 -0.69
N LYS A 188 -3.92 -4.71 -1.49
CA LYS A 188 -4.61 -4.58 -2.77
C LYS A 188 -6.10 -4.26 -2.55
N THR A 189 -6.42 -2.97 -2.41
CA THR A 189 -7.79 -2.48 -2.14
C THR A 189 -8.31 -1.54 -3.23
N PHE A 190 -7.53 -1.34 -4.30
CA PHE A 190 -7.91 -0.48 -5.41
C PHE A 190 -9.19 -1.01 -6.05
N LYS A 191 -10.19 -0.13 -6.18
CA LYS A 191 -11.42 -0.44 -6.89
C LYS A 191 -11.20 -0.20 -8.38
N PRO A 192 -11.56 -1.12 -9.28
CA PRO A 192 -11.48 -0.88 -10.71
C PRO A 192 -12.11 0.45 -11.10
N GLN A 193 -11.49 1.17 -12.04
CA GLN A 193 -11.94 2.49 -12.48
C GLN A 193 -12.34 2.47 -13.94
N ASP A 194 -13.54 2.95 -14.20
CA ASP A 194 -14.03 3.26 -15.54
C ASP A 194 -13.38 4.53 -16.08
N VAL A 195 -12.94 4.50 -17.34
CA VAL A 195 -12.32 5.65 -18.01
C VAL A 195 -12.68 5.67 -19.50
N ASP A 196 -13.12 6.82 -19.99
CA ASP A 196 -13.41 7.03 -21.40
C ASP A 196 -12.29 7.83 -22.07
N ILE A 197 -11.90 7.42 -23.28
CA ILE A 197 -11.13 8.22 -24.22
C ILE A 197 -12.12 8.76 -25.24
N THR A 198 -12.50 10.03 -25.10
CA THR A 198 -13.53 10.68 -25.93
C THR A 198 -12.93 11.67 -26.91
N TYR A 199 -13.57 11.83 -28.06
CA TYR A 199 -13.11 12.76 -29.09
C TYR A 199 -13.13 14.21 -28.61
N GLN A 200 -11.99 14.91 -28.68
CA GLN A 200 -11.85 16.32 -28.26
C GLN A 200 -11.72 17.29 -29.45
N GLY A 201 -12.00 16.83 -30.66
CA GLY A 201 -12.00 17.64 -31.87
C GLY A 201 -10.88 17.29 -32.85
N GLN A 202 -11.07 17.74 -34.09
CA GLN A 202 -10.30 17.32 -35.27
C GLN A 202 -8.84 17.77 -35.30
N ASN A 203 -8.42 18.61 -34.35
CA ASN A 203 -7.05 19.09 -34.22
C ASN A 203 -6.31 18.43 -33.04
N VAL A 204 -6.96 17.48 -32.35
CA VAL A 204 -6.40 16.76 -31.20
C VAL A 204 -6.13 15.31 -31.64
N PRO A 205 -4.89 14.98 -32.07
CA PRO A 205 -4.58 13.64 -32.55
C PRO A 205 -4.52 12.58 -31.44
N ILE A 206 -4.19 13.00 -30.21
CA ILE A 206 -4.06 12.14 -29.04
C ILE A 206 -4.85 12.76 -27.90
N VAL A 207 -5.79 12.00 -27.34
CA VAL A 207 -6.56 12.37 -26.16
C VAL A 207 -5.99 11.64 -24.94
N LEU A 208 -5.65 12.38 -23.89
CA LEU A 208 -5.15 11.81 -22.64
C LEU A 208 -6.22 11.89 -21.56
N SER A 209 -6.62 10.74 -21.05
CA SER A 209 -7.54 10.63 -19.92
C SER A 209 -6.76 10.36 -18.63
N LEU A 210 -7.25 10.87 -17.50
CA LEU A 210 -6.66 10.66 -16.18
C LEU A 210 -7.65 9.92 -15.29
N THR A 211 -7.18 8.86 -14.65
CA THR A 211 -7.90 8.17 -13.58
C THR A 211 -6.95 7.90 -12.40
N GLY A 212 -7.48 7.43 -11.28
CA GLY A 212 -6.67 7.18 -10.10
C GLY A 212 -7.45 6.58 -8.94
N GLY A 213 -6.72 6.28 -7.88
CA GLY A 213 -7.30 5.68 -6.68
C GLY A 213 -6.24 5.42 -5.62
N THR A 214 -6.65 4.72 -4.56
CA THR A 214 -5.82 4.48 -3.39
C THR A 214 -5.66 2.99 -3.08
N ASN A 215 -4.61 2.65 -2.34
CA ASN A 215 -4.54 1.41 -1.58
C ASN A 215 -4.37 1.72 -0.11
N GLN A 216 -4.91 0.85 0.73
CA GLN A 216 -4.73 0.92 2.16
C GLN A 216 -3.31 0.53 2.55
N GLU A 217 -2.64 1.36 3.36
CA GLU A 217 -1.35 1.03 3.95
C GLU A 217 -1.47 -0.19 4.86
N VAL A 218 -0.52 -1.13 4.76
CA VAL A 218 -0.37 -2.18 5.76
C VAL A 218 0.15 -1.55 7.05
N LYS A 219 -0.49 -1.87 8.16
CA LYS A 219 -0.05 -1.47 9.50
C LYS A 219 0.25 -2.72 10.32
N GLY A 220 0.73 -2.52 11.53
CA GLY A 220 0.90 -3.61 12.47
C GLY A 220 0.58 -3.25 13.91
N LYS A 221 0.69 -4.28 14.74
CA LYS A 221 0.66 -4.18 16.20
C LYS A 221 1.83 -4.93 16.80
N ILE A 222 2.27 -4.48 17.96
CA ILE A 222 3.30 -5.16 18.75
C ILE A 222 2.63 -5.79 19.95
N VAL A 223 2.97 -7.06 20.20
CA VAL A 223 2.49 -7.84 21.33
C VAL A 223 3.64 -8.07 22.30
N ILE A 224 3.35 -8.02 23.60
CA ILE A 224 4.29 -8.32 24.67
C ILE A 224 3.73 -9.42 25.55
N ASP A 225 4.52 -10.48 25.74
CA ASP A 225 4.27 -11.51 26.73
C ASP A 225 5.36 -11.50 27.82
N LYS A 226 4.94 -11.10 29.02
CA LYS A 226 5.80 -10.91 30.17
C LYS A 226 5.57 -12.00 31.23
N SER A 227 6.64 -12.44 31.89
CA SER A 227 6.58 -13.41 33.00
C SER A 227 7.58 -13.06 34.11
N GLY A 228 7.51 -13.73 35.26
CA GLY A 228 8.57 -13.69 36.28
C GLY A 228 9.78 -14.55 35.88
N SER A 229 10.97 -14.16 36.32
CA SER A 229 12.20 -14.92 36.04
C SER A 229 12.13 -16.32 36.62
N GLU A 230 11.53 -16.47 37.79
CA GLU A 230 11.44 -17.73 38.54
C GLU A 230 10.01 -18.23 38.64
N SER A 231 9.07 -17.36 39.03
CA SER A 231 7.64 -17.64 39.17
C SER A 231 6.93 -17.88 37.82
N LYS A 232 7.58 -17.56 36.70
CA LYS A 232 7.03 -17.70 35.34
C LYS A 232 5.67 -16.99 35.23
N LYS A 233 4.62 -17.70 34.79
CA LYS A 233 3.26 -17.15 34.65
C LYS A 233 2.42 -17.33 35.92
N THR A 234 3.01 -17.86 37.00
CA THR A 234 2.31 -18.15 38.26
C THR A 234 3.00 -17.39 39.38
N PRO A 235 2.59 -16.13 39.65
CA PRO A 235 3.16 -15.33 40.73
C PRO A 235 3.16 -16.09 42.05
N TRP A 236 4.21 -15.95 42.85
CA TRP A 236 4.38 -16.73 44.08
C TRP A 236 3.24 -16.50 45.08
N ASN A 237 2.75 -15.27 45.21
CA ASN A 237 1.61 -14.93 46.06
C ASN A 237 1.01 -13.59 45.63
N THR A 238 0.02 -13.09 46.38
CA THR A 238 -0.71 -11.85 46.08
C THR A 238 0.14 -10.58 46.13
N ASN A 239 1.38 -10.64 46.62
CA ASN A 239 2.31 -9.51 46.56
C ASN A 239 2.99 -9.37 45.20
N TYR A 240 2.79 -10.34 44.29
CA TYR A 240 3.35 -10.35 42.95
C TYR A 240 2.22 -10.33 41.93
N SER A 241 2.32 -9.47 40.93
CA SER A 241 1.34 -9.38 39.85
C SER A 241 2.04 -9.26 38.50
N LEU A 242 1.55 -9.95 37.47
CA LEU A 242 2.00 -9.71 36.10
C LEU A 242 1.25 -8.55 35.44
N ALA A 243 0.16 -8.06 36.07
CA ALA A 243 -0.56 -6.88 35.59
C ALA A 243 0.14 -5.59 36.02
N GLY A 244 0.06 -4.57 35.17
CA GLY A 244 0.54 -3.23 35.51
C GLY A 244 2.02 -2.98 35.21
N ASN A 245 2.72 -3.88 34.50
CA ASN A 245 3.99 -3.51 33.86
C ASN A 245 3.66 -2.54 32.74
N VAL A 246 4.38 -1.43 32.66
CA VAL A 246 4.20 -0.43 31.61
C VAL A 246 5.41 -0.48 30.70
N PHE A 247 5.16 -0.61 29.41
CA PHE A 247 6.17 -0.64 28.36
C PHE A 247 5.99 0.53 27.41
N ASP A 248 7.11 1.15 27.05
CA ASP A 248 7.19 2.18 26.03
C ASP A 248 7.67 1.53 24.72
N ILE A 249 6.98 1.85 23.63
CA ILE A 249 7.32 1.39 22.28
C ILE A 249 8.03 2.53 21.56
N HIS A 250 9.33 2.37 21.35
CA HIS A 250 10.17 3.34 20.68
C HIS A 250 10.32 3.03 19.20
N GLN A 251 10.27 4.06 18.36
CA GLN A 251 10.55 3.95 16.92
C GLN A 251 12.07 3.92 16.68
N ASP A 252 12.52 3.06 15.76
CA ASP A 252 13.88 2.89 15.23
C ASP A 252 14.96 2.39 16.21
N ASN A 253 15.03 2.92 17.43
CA ASN A 253 15.99 2.52 18.46
C ASN A 253 15.43 2.68 19.89
N ALA A 254 16.09 2.09 20.89
CA ALA A 254 15.62 2.06 22.27
C ALA A 254 15.52 3.44 22.97
N LEU A 255 16.13 4.48 22.42
CA LEU A 255 16.03 5.87 22.89
C LEU A 255 15.26 6.76 21.90
N GLY A 256 14.63 6.16 20.89
CA GLY A 256 13.84 6.85 19.88
C GLY A 256 12.54 7.42 20.44
N LYS A 257 11.74 8.03 19.56
CA LYS A 257 10.44 8.59 19.93
C LYS A 257 9.52 7.47 20.44
N VAL A 258 8.91 7.67 21.60
CA VAL A 258 7.83 6.80 22.08
C VAL A 258 6.58 7.04 21.23
N VAL A 259 6.10 5.98 20.58
CA VAL A 259 4.92 6.01 19.69
C VAL A 259 3.69 5.33 20.29
N ALA A 260 3.89 4.47 21.29
CA ALA A 260 2.83 3.85 22.05
C ALA A 260 3.33 3.50 23.46
N GLN A 261 2.40 3.42 24.40
CA GLN A 261 2.63 2.90 25.74
C GLN A 261 1.57 1.86 26.05
N ILE A 262 1.98 0.69 26.52
CA ILE A 262 1.07 -0.43 26.76
C ILE A 262 1.29 -1.00 28.16
N THR A 263 0.21 -1.51 28.76
CA THR A 263 0.21 -2.02 30.14
C THR A 263 -0.25 -3.47 30.15
N THR A 264 0.49 -4.33 30.85
CA THR A 264 0.16 -5.76 30.90
C THR A 264 -1.08 -6.05 31.73
N ASP A 265 -1.84 -7.04 31.28
CA ASP A 265 -2.97 -7.64 31.98
C ASP A 265 -2.51 -8.68 33.04
N ALA A 266 -3.47 -9.36 33.68
CA ALA A 266 -3.19 -10.39 34.69
C ALA A 266 -2.39 -11.60 34.17
N ASN A 267 -2.40 -11.85 32.87
CA ASN A 267 -1.63 -12.92 32.22
C ASN A 267 -0.23 -12.45 31.81
N GLY A 268 0.12 -11.17 32.06
CA GLY A 268 1.34 -10.55 31.60
C GLY A 268 1.32 -10.22 30.11
N HIS A 269 0.14 -10.13 29.50
CA HIS A 269 -0.05 -9.84 28.08
C HIS A 269 -0.39 -8.36 27.86
N ALA A 270 0.18 -7.76 26.82
CA ALA A 270 -0.19 -6.42 26.35
C ALA A 270 -0.03 -6.33 24.84
N GLU A 271 -0.83 -5.48 24.19
CA GLU A 271 -0.68 -5.18 22.77
C GLU A 271 -0.91 -3.70 22.46
N THR A 272 -0.25 -3.20 21.43
CA THR A 272 -0.53 -1.86 20.88
C THR A 272 -1.81 -1.89 20.06
N ASP A 273 -2.38 -0.71 19.82
CA ASP A 273 -3.36 -0.56 18.75
C ASP A 273 -2.79 -1.06 17.41
N ALA A 274 -3.69 -1.54 16.55
CA ALA A 274 -3.41 -2.06 15.22
C ALA A 274 -3.13 -0.95 14.18
N ASN A 275 -2.33 0.05 14.56
CA ASN A 275 -2.16 1.28 13.81
C ASN A 275 -0.70 1.71 13.57
N LEU A 276 0.28 0.90 13.94
CA LEU A 276 1.69 1.25 13.78
C LEU A 276 2.14 1.05 12.32
N PRO A 277 2.87 2.01 11.72
CA PRO A 277 3.52 1.78 10.43
C PRO A 277 4.49 0.60 10.43
N LEU A 278 4.81 0.09 9.24
CA LEU A 278 5.88 -0.89 9.06
C LEU A 278 7.23 -0.24 9.41
N GLY A 279 8.06 -0.98 10.14
CA GLY A 279 9.34 -0.46 10.63
C GLY A 279 9.93 -1.24 11.78
N ASP A 280 11.08 -0.74 12.25
CA ASP A 280 11.78 -1.25 13.43
C ASP A 280 11.31 -0.52 14.69
N TYR A 281 11.07 -1.29 15.74
CA TYR A 281 10.64 -0.79 17.04
C TYR A 281 11.43 -1.45 18.16
N TYR A 282 11.46 -0.77 19.31
CA TYR A 282 12.05 -1.28 20.54
C TYR A 282 11.04 -1.22 21.67
N VAL A 283 10.87 -2.35 22.34
CA VAL A 283 10.06 -2.49 23.54
C VAL A 283 10.96 -2.25 24.74
N THR A 284 10.71 -1.20 25.50
CA THR A 284 11.42 -0.92 26.76
C THR A 284 10.43 -0.90 27.91
N GLU A 285 10.84 -1.41 29.07
CA GLU A 285 10.02 -1.28 30.27
C GLU A 285 10.18 0.12 30.83
N SER A 286 9.08 0.81 31.16
CA SER A 286 9.09 2.10 31.84
C SER A 286 8.76 1.94 33.33
N LYS A 287 7.89 0.99 33.68
CA LYS A 287 7.51 0.66 35.06
C LYS A 287 7.31 -0.84 35.25
N ALA A 288 7.94 -1.42 36.28
CA ALA A 288 7.66 -2.78 36.71
C ALA A 288 6.36 -2.86 37.52
N SER A 289 5.68 -3.99 37.37
CA SER A 289 4.53 -4.41 38.17
C SER A 289 4.91 -4.72 39.62
N GLN A 290 3.88 -4.86 40.47
CA GLN A 290 4.03 -5.16 41.88
C GLN A 290 4.83 -6.46 42.11
N GLY A 291 5.81 -6.40 43.01
CA GLY A 291 6.64 -7.55 43.38
C GLY A 291 7.83 -7.81 42.46
N TYR A 292 8.07 -6.99 41.44
CA TYR A 292 9.17 -7.19 40.49
C TYR A 292 10.12 -6.00 40.41
N VAL A 293 11.40 -6.29 40.21
CA VAL A 293 12.41 -5.31 39.83
C VAL A 293 12.26 -5.00 38.35
N LYS A 294 12.35 -3.72 37.99
CA LYS A 294 12.43 -3.26 36.60
C LYS A 294 13.72 -3.77 35.96
N SER A 295 13.65 -4.94 35.33
CA SER A 295 14.80 -5.73 34.88
C SER A 295 14.58 -6.35 33.50
N PHE A 296 13.48 -6.00 32.83
CA PHE A 296 13.24 -6.40 31.46
C PHE A 296 14.37 -5.89 30.55
N THR A 297 14.98 -6.80 29.79
CA THR A 297 15.97 -6.44 28.78
C THR A 297 15.25 -5.94 27.53
N PRO A 298 15.49 -4.70 27.06
CA PRO A 298 14.85 -4.16 25.86
C PRO A 298 14.92 -5.10 24.66
N GLN A 299 13.81 -5.24 23.93
CA GLN A 299 13.69 -6.14 22.78
C GLN A 299 13.45 -5.35 21.50
N LYS A 300 14.13 -5.72 20.42
CA LYS A 300 13.84 -5.23 19.07
C LYS A 300 12.72 -6.07 18.46
N VAL A 301 11.74 -5.43 17.85
CA VAL A 301 10.69 -6.04 17.04
C VAL A 301 10.60 -5.32 15.68
N THR A 302 10.22 -6.02 14.63
CA THR A 302 10.14 -5.45 13.28
C THR A 302 8.81 -5.81 12.63
N LEU A 303 7.99 -4.79 12.35
CA LEU A 303 6.76 -4.94 11.57
C LEU A 303 7.12 -4.96 10.08
N LYS A 304 7.07 -6.13 9.45
CA LYS A 304 7.47 -6.35 8.06
C LYS A 304 6.25 -6.51 7.15
N TYR A 305 6.39 -6.07 5.90
CA TYR A 305 5.38 -6.31 4.88
C TYR A 305 5.21 -7.82 4.62
N ALA A 306 4.00 -8.33 4.78
CA ALA A 306 3.66 -9.76 4.61
C ALA A 306 2.98 -10.07 3.27
N GLY A 307 2.95 -9.10 2.35
CA GLY A 307 2.27 -9.21 1.06
C GLY A 307 0.95 -8.45 1.02
N GLN A 308 0.40 -8.34 -0.20
CA GLN A 308 -0.69 -7.42 -0.53
C GLN A 308 -2.08 -7.85 -0.04
N GLU A 309 -2.22 -9.03 0.55
CA GLU A 309 -3.48 -9.53 1.12
C GLU A 309 -3.55 -9.29 2.64
N ALA A 310 -2.41 -8.97 3.27
CA ALA A 310 -2.31 -8.82 4.71
C ALA A 310 -2.45 -7.35 5.11
N ALA A 311 -3.63 -6.96 5.60
CA ALA A 311 -3.88 -5.59 6.08
C ALA A 311 -3.20 -5.26 7.42
N LEU A 312 -2.92 -6.29 8.22
CA LEU A 312 -2.33 -6.15 9.53
C LEU A 312 -1.23 -7.20 9.71
N VAL A 313 -0.08 -6.76 10.23
CA VAL A 313 1.00 -7.65 10.67
C VAL A 313 1.22 -7.52 12.17
N ALA A 314 1.81 -8.53 12.78
CA ALA A 314 2.16 -8.48 14.18
C ALA A 314 3.56 -9.04 14.40
N ASP A 315 4.25 -8.48 15.39
CA ASP A 315 5.48 -9.06 15.93
C ASP A 315 5.40 -9.07 17.46
N MET A 316 6.13 -10.00 18.08
CA MET A 316 6.02 -10.29 19.50
C MET A 316 7.36 -10.13 20.21
N ALA A 317 7.35 -9.40 21.32
CA ALA A 317 8.40 -9.41 22.31
C ALA A 317 7.99 -10.29 23.50
N ALA A 318 8.97 -10.99 24.08
CA ALA A 318 8.76 -11.71 25.33
C ALA A 318 9.97 -11.51 26.25
N GLY A 319 9.73 -11.58 27.56
CA GLY A 319 10.81 -11.47 28.54
C GLY A 319 10.35 -11.66 29.98
N THR A 320 11.29 -11.42 30.90
CA THR A 320 11.08 -11.61 32.34
C THR A 320 11.46 -10.37 33.14
N ASN A 321 10.98 -10.32 34.38
CA ASN A 321 11.51 -9.45 35.42
C ASN A 321 11.86 -10.33 36.60
N GLN A 322 12.91 -9.93 37.29
CA GLN A 322 13.31 -10.52 38.54
C GLN A 322 12.31 -10.17 39.65
N GLU A 323 11.88 -11.20 40.38
CA GLU A 323 11.10 -11.09 41.60
C GLU A 323 11.87 -10.34 42.69
N VAL A 324 11.17 -9.49 43.46
CA VAL A 324 11.74 -8.82 44.64
C VAL A 324 11.65 -9.78 45.83
N THR A 325 12.76 -10.39 46.20
CA THR A 325 12.83 -11.31 47.35
C THR A 325 13.33 -10.62 48.61
N GLY A 326 12.91 -11.12 49.78
CA GLY A 326 13.39 -10.67 51.08
C GLY A 326 14.67 -11.36 51.56
N SER A 327 15.25 -10.79 52.61
CA SER A 327 16.23 -11.46 53.46
C SER A 327 16.04 -11.04 54.91
N THR A 328 16.43 -11.89 55.84
CA THR A 328 16.38 -11.62 57.26
C THR A 328 17.60 -12.21 57.94
N SER A 329 18.15 -11.48 58.92
CA SER A 329 19.12 -12.02 59.85
C SER A 329 18.75 -11.66 61.28
N VAL A 330 19.21 -12.50 62.19
CA VAL A 330 19.14 -12.28 63.63
C VAL A 330 20.53 -12.39 64.21
N ILE A 331 20.92 -11.37 64.98
CA ILE A 331 22.18 -11.36 65.73
C ILE A 331 21.83 -11.55 67.21
N LYS A 332 22.49 -12.50 67.85
CA LYS A 332 22.28 -12.79 69.26
C LYS A 332 23.28 -12.01 70.11
N GLN A 333 22.77 -11.09 70.91
CA GLN A 333 23.53 -10.32 71.87
C GLN A 333 23.18 -10.72 73.32
N ASP A 334 24.12 -10.46 74.21
CA ASP A 334 23.89 -10.41 75.65
C ASP A 334 23.30 -9.05 76.03
N LYS A 335 22.35 -9.04 76.96
CA LYS A 335 21.63 -7.83 77.39
C LYS A 335 22.53 -6.79 78.05
N GLN A 336 23.58 -7.23 78.75
CA GLN A 336 24.48 -6.36 79.50
C GLN A 336 25.80 -6.13 78.77
N THR A 337 26.30 -7.15 78.06
CA THR A 337 27.65 -7.12 77.47
C THR A 337 27.68 -7.03 75.94
N GLY A 338 26.51 -6.93 75.28
CA GLY A 338 26.41 -6.77 73.83
C GLY A 338 26.90 -8.02 73.09
N ASP A 339 27.86 -7.86 72.19
CA ASP A 339 28.42 -8.96 71.39
C ASP A 339 29.34 -9.90 72.19
N ASN A 340 29.63 -9.58 73.45
CA ASN A 340 30.44 -10.42 74.33
C ASN A 340 29.57 -11.32 75.21
N SER A 341 30.04 -12.52 75.48
CA SER A 341 29.40 -13.41 76.45
C SER A 341 29.62 -12.97 77.90
N GLN A 342 28.61 -13.13 78.76
CA GLN A 342 28.78 -12.90 80.20
C GLN A 342 29.38 -14.13 80.91
N GLY A 343 30.51 -13.95 81.59
CA GLY A 343 31.16 -15.01 82.38
C GLY A 343 31.62 -16.19 81.51
N ARG A 344 31.14 -17.41 81.83
CA ARG A 344 31.42 -18.63 81.06
C ARG A 344 30.31 -18.99 80.05
N ALA A 345 29.34 -18.11 79.83
CA ALA A 345 28.28 -18.33 78.86
C ALA A 345 28.83 -18.35 77.42
N THR A 346 28.07 -18.93 76.50
CA THR A 346 28.32 -18.85 75.05
C THR A 346 27.01 -18.57 74.34
N PHE A 347 27.09 -17.91 73.19
CA PHE A 347 25.93 -17.78 72.30
C PHE A 347 25.68 -19.06 71.48
N SER A 348 26.66 -19.97 71.45
CA SER A 348 26.58 -21.24 70.72
C SER A 348 25.38 -22.07 71.14
N GLY A 349 24.74 -22.70 70.17
CA GLY A 349 23.56 -23.55 70.40
C GLY A 349 22.22 -22.83 70.28
N ALA A 350 22.19 -21.50 70.16
CA ALA A 350 20.93 -20.78 69.95
C ALA A 350 20.36 -21.08 68.56
N GLU A 351 19.08 -21.46 68.51
CA GLU A 351 18.36 -21.79 67.28
C GLU A 351 17.18 -20.84 67.06
N TYR A 352 17.00 -20.42 65.82
CA TYR A 352 15.94 -19.50 65.39
C TYR A 352 15.14 -20.13 64.27
N THR A 353 13.81 -20.09 64.39
CA THR A 353 12.90 -20.54 63.34
C THR A 353 12.14 -19.34 62.78
N LEU A 354 12.08 -19.25 61.46
CA LEU A 354 11.33 -18.20 60.77
C LEU A 354 9.85 -18.58 60.62
N TYR A 355 8.95 -17.63 60.87
CA TYR A 355 7.51 -17.81 60.77
C TYR A 355 6.88 -16.74 59.87
N HIS A 356 5.85 -17.13 59.13
CA HIS A 356 4.93 -16.20 58.48
C HIS A 356 4.10 -15.43 59.51
N ALA A 357 3.46 -14.34 59.07
CA ALA A 357 2.63 -13.50 59.93
C ALA A 357 1.42 -14.23 60.53
N ASP A 358 0.96 -15.30 59.89
CA ASP A 358 -0.12 -16.16 60.39
C ASP A 358 0.34 -17.19 61.44
N GLY A 359 1.63 -17.20 61.79
CA GLY A 359 2.23 -18.10 62.76
C GLY A 359 2.65 -19.47 62.21
N THR A 360 2.52 -19.71 60.90
CA THR A 360 3.04 -20.94 60.26
C THR A 360 4.55 -20.83 60.01
N PRO A 361 5.33 -21.92 60.19
CA PRO A 361 6.77 -21.87 59.96
C PRO A 361 7.09 -21.83 58.47
N VAL A 362 8.02 -20.98 58.06
CA VAL A 362 8.53 -20.94 56.67
C VAL A 362 9.29 -22.24 56.39
N LYS A 363 9.05 -22.89 55.26
CA LYS A 363 9.74 -24.14 54.90
C LYS A 363 10.93 -23.90 53.97
N TRP A 364 11.87 -24.85 53.98
CA TRP A 364 12.98 -24.85 53.02
C TRP A 364 12.54 -25.12 51.57
N SER A 365 11.33 -25.63 51.37
CA SER A 365 10.75 -25.88 50.06
C SER A 365 9.23 -25.80 50.16
N GLU A 366 8.64 -24.88 49.41
CA GLU A 366 7.20 -24.72 49.29
C GLU A 366 6.81 -24.68 47.81
N PRO A 367 5.77 -25.42 47.40
CA PRO A 367 5.32 -25.38 46.00
C PRO A 367 4.97 -23.96 45.57
N GLY A 368 5.61 -23.48 44.50
CA GLY A 368 5.33 -22.16 43.92
C GLY A 368 5.85 -20.98 44.75
N GLN A 369 6.79 -21.18 45.67
CA GLN A 369 7.50 -20.11 46.40
C GLN A 369 9.00 -20.13 46.06
N PRO A 370 9.74 -19.05 46.35
CA PRO A 370 11.20 -19.06 46.28
C PRO A 370 11.79 -20.08 47.28
N THR A 371 12.99 -20.59 46.97
CA THR A 371 13.69 -21.56 47.85
C THR A 371 14.67 -20.84 48.77
N PRO A 372 14.40 -20.73 50.09
CA PRO A 372 15.24 -19.93 50.97
C PRO A 372 16.72 -20.38 50.97
N GLU A 373 17.63 -19.41 50.90
CA GLU A 373 19.08 -19.63 50.88
C GLU A 373 19.73 -19.12 52.16
N ILE A 374 20.56 -19.95 52.79
CA ILE A 374 21.25 -19.59 54.03
C ILE A 374 22.33 -18.55 53.74
N THR A 375 22.36 -17.47 54.51
CA THR A 375 23.43 -16.46 54.47
C THR A 375 24.40 -16.58 55.65
N SER A 376 23.92 -17.01 56.82
CA SER A 376 24.74 -17.22 58.03
C SER A 376 24.12 -18.28 58.95
N GLY A 377 24.96 -18.95 59.75
CA GLY A 377 24.55 -20.03 60.64
C GLY A 377 24.42 -21.40 59.96
N LYS A 378 23.91 -22.39 60.71
CA LYS A 378 23.83 -23.79 60.28
C LYS A 378 22.38 -24.29 60.27
N LYS A 379 21.96 -24.90 59.15
CA LYS A 379 20.69 -25.64 59.04
C LYS A 379 20.63 -26.78 60.05
N VAL A 380 19.61 -26.76 60.91
CA VAL A 380 19.37 -27.79 61.94
C VAL A 380 18.02 -28.49 61.83
N ASN A 381 17.07 -27.95 61.06
CA ASN A 381 15.81 -28.61 60.72
C ASN A 381 15.74 -28.86 59.19
N ARG A 382 15.17 -30.01 58.79
CA ARG A 382 15.07 -30.39 57.36
C ARG A 382 13.88 -29.75 56.65
N ASP A 383 12.78 -29.51 57.37
CA ASP A 383 11.50 -29.10 56.82
C ASP A 383 11.31 -27.59 56.94
N GLN A 384 11.53 -27.05 58.14
CA GLN A 384 11.32 -25.63 58.47
C GLN A 384 12.64 -24.87 58.46
N VAL A 385 12.60 -23.59 58.11
CA VAL A 385 13.74 -22.67 58.17
C VAL A 385 14.12 -22.43 59.64
N THR A 386 14.87 -23.39 60.20
CA THR A 386 15.49 -23.33 61.51
C THR A 386 17.01 -23.34 61.36
N LEU A 387 17.63 -22.29 61.87
CA LEU A 387 19.07 -22.06 61.83
C LEU A 387 19.62 -21.94 63.24
N ARG A 388 20.70 -22.67 63.50
CA ARG A 388 21.57 -22.42 64.65
C ARG A 388 22.51 -21.29 64.30
N ILE A 389 22.70 -20.32 65.21
CA ILE A 389 23.60 -19.20 64.96
C ILE A 389 25.03 -19.68 64.67
N ASP A 390 25.72 -18.91 63.86
CA ASP A 390 27.16 -19.04 63.68
C ASP A 390 27.88 -18.68 64.99
N ASP A 391 28.81 -19.52 65.42
CA ASP A 391 29.46 -19.37 66.73
C ASP A 391 30.46 -18.19 66.74
N ASP A 392 30.97 -17.77 65.59
CA ASP A 392 31.94 -16.68 65.46
C ASP A 392 31.24 -15.33 65.20
N LEU A 393 30.17 -15.34 64.40
CA LEU A 393 29.41 -14.14 64.04
C LEU A 393 28.21 -13.87 64.97
N HIS A 394 27.83 -14.84 65.80
CA HIS A 394 26.61 -14.84 66.61
C HIS A 394 25.33 -14.54 65.80
N GLU A 395 25.34 -14.90 64.51
CA GLU A 395 24.30 -14.53 63.54
C GLU A 395 23.68 -15.78 62.90
N ALA A 396 22.37 -15.73 62.62
CA ALA A 396 21.71 -16.64 61.69
C ALA A 396 20.94 -15.83 60.64
N GLY A 397 21.03 -16.22 59.37
CA GLY A 397 20.40 -15.46 58.30
C GLY A 397 20.00 -16.29 57.10
N VAL A 398 18.97 -15.82 56.41
CA VAL A 398 18.40 -16.44 55.22
C VAL A 398 17.94 -15.34 54.25
N LYS A 399 18.09 -15.58 52.96
CA LYS A 399 17.64 -14.72 51.86
C LYS A 399 16.76 -15.51 50.90
N HIS A 400 16.27 -14.82 49.86
CA HIS A 400 15.40 -15.41 48.85
C HIS A 400 14.08 -15.89 49.47
N LEU A 401 13.48 -15.00 50.27
CA LEU A 401 12.19 -15.15 50.95
C LEU A 401 11.04 -14.49 50.19
#